data_AF-A0AAV8WMP4-F1
#
_entry.id   AF-A0AAV8WMP4-F1
#
_cell.length_a   1.000
_cell.length_b   1.000
_cell.length_c   1.000
_cell.angle_alpha   90.00
_cell.angle_beta   90.00
_cell.angle_gamma   90.00
#
_symmetry.space_group_name_H-M   'P 1'
#
loop_
_entity.id
_entity.type
_entity.pdbx_description
1 polymer ?
#
loop_
_entity_poly.entity_id
_entity_poly.type
_entity_poly.pdbx_seq_one_letter_code
_entity_poly.pdbx_strand_id
1 'polypeptide(L)'
;MYERIEFYDARQIEGEKISEWYARVYNLSTNCEFGNSLKQIVRHRFVCGMLKGKIRVSICEEKLDVDLQRLLELALSKEITI
;
A
#
# COMPACT_ATOMS: atom_id res chain seq x y z
N MET A 1 -8.36 -16.50 -9.12
CA MET A 1 -6.97 -16.82 -8.66
C MET A 1 -5.96 -15.95 -9.39
N TYR A 2 -6.15 -15.71 -10.69
CA TYR A 2 -5.37 -14.78 -11.51
C TYR A 2 -5.29 -13.36 -10.90
N GLU A 3 -6.43 -12.85 -10.42
CA GLU A 3 -6.57 -11.54 -9.78
C GLU A 3 -5.70 -11.41 -8.51
N ARG A 4 -5.59 -12.50 -7.76
CA ARG A 4 -4.73 -12.56 -6.57
C ARG A 4 -3.26 -12.52 -6.94
N ILE A 5 -2.87 -13.18 -8.04
CA ILE A 5 -1.49 -13.14 -8.54
C ILE A 5 -1.13 -11.69 -8.89
N GLU A 6 -1.97 -11.02 -9.69
CA GLU A 6 -1.76 -9.61 -10.05
C GLU A 6 -1.69 -8.70 -8.82
N PHE A 7 -2.57 -8.90 -7.84
CA PHE A 7 -2.53 -8.18 -6.57
C PHE A 7 -1.22 -8.40 -5.80
N TYR A 8 -0.77 -9.66 -5.65
CA TYR A 8 0.44 -9.98 -4.87
C TYR A 8 1.74 -9.61 -5.60
N ASP A 9 1.73 -9.58 -6.93
CA ASP A 9 2.87 -9.17 -7.74
C ASP A 9 2.97 -7.64 -7.89
N ALA A 10 1.89 -6.90 -7.59
CA ALA A 10 1.88 -5.45 -7.66
C ALA A 10 3.03 -4.80 -6.84
N ARG A 11 3.77 -3.93 -7.52
CA ARG A 11 4.82 -3.06 -6.95
C ARG A 11 4.57 -1.64 -7.39
N GLN A 12 4.88 -0.68 -6.52
CA GLN A 12 4.93 0.73 -6.90
C GLN A 12 6.01 0.92 -7.96
N ILE A 13 5.69 1.63 -9.03
CA ILE A 13 6.64 1.93 -10.11
C ILE A 13 7.33 3.27 -9.86
N GLU A 14 8.46 3.50 -10.52
CA GLU A 14 9.16 4.78 -10.46
C GLU A 14 8.28 5.90 -11.01
N GLY A 15 8.19 7.02 -10.28
CA GLY A 15 7.34 8.16 -10.64
C GLY A 15 5.85 8.02 -10.28
N GLU A 16 5.39 6.85 -9.82
CA GLU A 16 4.01 6.67 -9.33
C GLU A 16 3.85 7.27 -7.94
N LYS A 17 2.84 8.13 -7.78
CA LYS A 17 2.52 8.75 -6.49
C LYS A 17 1.96 7.74 -5.51
N ILE A 18 2.09 8.02 -4.22
CA ILE A 18 1.55 7.22 -3.13
C ILE A 18 0.04 7.06 -3.24
N SER A 19 -0.67 8.13 -3.61
CA SER A 19 -2.12 8.11 -3.85
C SER A 19 -2.52 7.20 -5.01
N GLU A 20 -1.78 7.26 -6.12
CA GLU A 20 -1.98 6.40 -7.30
C GLU A 20 -1.68 4.93 -6.98
N TRP A 21 -0.56 4.68 -6.29
CA TRP A 21 -0.16 3.36 -5.83
C TRP A 21 -1.23 2.74 -4.92
N TYR A 22 -1.71 3.49 -3.93
CA TYR A 22 -2.78 3.03 -3.05
C TYR A 22 -4.05 2.70 -3.81
N ALA A 23 -4.50 3.58 -4.71
CA ALA A 23 -5.69 3.36 -5.52
C ALA A 23 -5.56 2.10 -6.38
N ARG A 24 -4.39 1.84 -6.96
CA ARG A 24 -4.13 0.64 -7.76
C ARG A 24 -4.16 -0.64 -6.92
N VAL A 25 -3.51 -0.65 -5.75
CA VAL A 25 -3.56 -1.80 -4.83
C VAL A 25 -4.99 -2.08 -4.40
N TYR A 26 -5.75 -1.04 -4.05
CA TYR A 26 -7.13 -1.18 -3.64
C TYR A 26 -8.00 -1.74 -4.79
N ASN A 27 -7.83 -1.21 -6.00
CA ASN A 27 -8.56 -1.68 -7.18
C ASN A 27 -8.29 -3.16 -7.48
N LEU A 28 -7.02 -3.59 -7.46
CA LEU A 28 -6.64 -5.00 -7.66
C LEU A 28 -7.23 -5.92 -6.58
N SER A 29 -7.42 -5.42 -5.36
CA SER A 29 -7.98 -6.20 -4.25
C SER A 29 -9.49 -6.46 -4.36
N THR A 30 -10.22 -5.67 -5.14
CA THR A 30 -11.70 -5.73 -5.21
C THR A 30 -12.23 -7.07 -5.73
N ASN A 31 -11.53 -7.68 -6.69
CA ASN A 31 -11.91 -8.96 -7.29
C ASN A 31 -11.24 -10.17 -6.63
N CYS A 32 -10.49 -9.95 -5.55
CA CYS A 32 -9.74 -11.01 -4.88
C CYS A 32 -10.54 -11.79 -3.84
N GLU A 33 -11.75 -11.36 -3.48
CA GLU A 33 -12.61 -12.02 -2.47
C GLU A 33 -11.91 -12.17 -1.10
N PHE A 34 -11.24 -11.11 -0.63
CA PHE A 34 -10.51 -11.15 0.66
C PHE A 34 -11.41 -11.11 1.90
N GLY A 35 -12.71 -10.83 1.75
CA GLY A 35 -13.67 -10.74 2.84
C GLY A 35 -13.22 -9.78 3.95
N ASN A 36 -13.38 -10.20 5.20
CA ASN A 36 -13.06 -9.38 6.38
C ASN A 36 -11.57 -9.02 6.51
N SER A 37 -10.68 -9.74 5.82
CA SER A 37 -9.23 -9.50 5.85
C SER A 37 -8.76 -8.46 4.84
N LEU A 38 -9.66 -7.91 4.01
CA LEU A 38 -9.34 -6.95 2.93
C LEU A 38 -8.42 -5.83 3.40
N LYS A 39 -8.80 -5.11 4.47
CA LYS A 39 -8.03 -3.96 4.97
C LYS A 39 -6.62 -4.35 5.42
N GLN A 40 -6.48 -5.48 6.11
CA GLN A 40 -5.16 -5.96 6.54
C GLN A 40 -4.30 -6.40 5.36
N ILE A 41 -4.88 -7.11 4.39
CA ILE A 41 -4.16 -7.60 3.21
C ILE A 41 -3.70 -6.42 2.33
N VAL A 42 -4.58 -5.46 2.07
CA VAL A 42 -4.25 -4.21 1.33
C VAL A 42 -3.16 -3.44 2.05
N ARG A 43 -3.24 -3.32 3.38
CA ARG A 43 -2.20 -2.67 4.19
C ARG A 43 -0.84 -3.31 4.01
N HIS A 44 -0.77 -4.65 4.15
CA HIS A 44 0.48 -5.39 4.00
C HIS A 44 1.03 -5.24 2.59
N ARG A 45 0.16 -5.34 1.57
CA ARG A 45 0.56 -5.22 0.17
C ARG A 45 1.05 -3.81 -0.17
N PHE A 46 0.38 -2.78 0.34
CA PHE A 46 0.76 -1.40 0.17
C PHE A 46 2.19 -1.19 0.69
N VAL A 47 2.49 -1.53 1.95
CA VAL A 47 3.84 -1.35 2.53
C VAL A 47 4.89 -2.21 1.81
N CYS A 48 4.64 -3.51 1.63
CA CYS A 48 5.62 -4.42 1.04
C CYS A 48 5.87 -4.12 -0.43
N GLY A 49 4.87 -3.60 -1.15
CA GLY A 49 4.94 -3.26 -2.57
C GLY A 49 5.46 -1.85 -2.85
N MET A 50 5.56 -0.97 -1.86
CA MET A 50 6.12 0.38 -2.02
C MET A 50 7.57 0.34 -2.52
N LEU A 51 7.89 1.35 -3.34
CA LEU A 51 9.23 1.59 -3.84
C LEU A 51 10.16 1.79 -2.65
N LYS A 52 11.40 1.29 -2.77
CA LYS A 52 12.42 1.53 -1.76
C LYS A 52 12.74 3.03 -1.76
N GLY A 53 12.59 3.68 -0.61
CA GLY A 53 12.80 5.12 -0.50
C GLY A 53 12.52 5.65 0.90
N LYS A 54 12.73 6.95 1.09
CA LYS A 54 12.58 7.62 2.39
C LYS A 54 11.20 7.42 3.01
N ILE A 55 10.14 7.49 2.20
CA ILE A 55 8.75 7.31 2.66
C ILE A 55 8.57 5.91 3.26
N ARG A 56 8.98 4.85 2.54
CA ARG A 56 8.87 3.47 3.01
C ARG A 56 9.66 3.23 4.29
N VAL A 57 10.88 3.75 4.38
CA VAL A 57 11.72 3.63 5.59
C VAL A 57 11.03 4.31 6.78
N SER A 58 10.60 5.56 6.63
CA SER A 58 9.92 6.32 7.68
C SER A 58 8.66 5.60 8.18
N ILE A 59 7.85 5.04 7.27
CA ILE A 59 6.63 4.30 7.62
C ILE A 59 6.95 3.01 8.39
N CYS A 60 8.01 2.29 8.00
CA CYS A 60 8.42 1.07 8.69
C CYS A 60 8.99 1.34 10.09
N GLU A 61 9.65 2.48 10.30
CA GLU A 61 10.23 2.87 11.60
C GLU A 61 9.17 3.28 12.63
N GLU A 62 8.05 3.87 12.20
CA GLU A 62 6.97 4.37 13.07
C GLU A 62 6.15 3.25 13.79
N LYS A 63 6.60 1.99 13.79
CA LYS A 63 5.93 0.79 14.34
C LYS A 63 4.50 0.64 13.83
N LEU A 64 4.35 -0.19 12.81
CA LEU A 64 3.10 -0.47 12.11
C LEU A 64 2.10 -1.28 12.97
N ASP A 65 1.47 -0.64 13.96
CA ASP A 65 0.20 -1.10 14.57
C ASP A 65 -0.97 -0.13 14.29
N VAL A 66 -0.85 0.62 13.19
CA VAL A 66 -1.87 1.56 12.73
C VAL A 66 -2.79 0.93 11.70
N ASP A 67 -4.06 1.30 11.65
CA ASP A 67 -4.96 0.81 10.61
C ASP A 67 -4.56 1.30 9.19
N LEU A 68 -5.22 0.74 8.16
CA LEU A 68 -4.94 1.08 6.76
C LEU A 68 -5.11 2.58 6.46
N GLN A 69 -6.11 3.22 7.06
CA GLN A 69 -6.44 4.61 6.79
C GLN A 69 -5.36 5.52 7.37
N ARG A 70 -4.99 5.28 8.62
CA ARG A 70 -3.92 6.03 9.29
C ARG A 70 -2.58 5.85 8.59
N LEU A 71 -2.29 4.64 8.12
CA LEU A 71 -1.09 4.36 7.33
C LEU A 71 -1.05 5.20 6.04
N LEU A 72 -2.18 5.29 5.33
CA LEU A 72 -2.27 6.07 4.11
C LEU A 72 -2.07 7.56 4.37
N GLU A 73 -2.69 8.11 5.42
CA GLU A 73 -2.51 9.52 5.82
C GLU A 73 -1.04 9.85 6.11
N LEU A 74 -0.34 8.96 6.82
CA LEU A 74 1.09 9.11 7.08
C LEU A 74 1.87 9.10 5.77
N ALA A 75 1.60 8.13 4.90
CA ALA A 75 2.30 8.03 3.62
C ALA A 75 2.11 9.26 2.72
N LEU A 76 0.89 9.79 2.64
CA LEU A 76 0.56 11.00 1.89
C LEU A 76 1.20 12.26 2.50
N SER A 77 1.22 12.37 3.82
CA SER A 77 1.90 13.48 4.51
C SER A 77 3.40 13.53 4.19
N LYS A 78 4.05 12.36 4.15
CA LYS A 78 5.48 12.26 3.80
C LYS A 78 5.73 12.54 2.31
N GLU A 79 4.79 12.21 1.43
CA GLU A 79 4.87 12.53 -0.01
C GLU A 79 4.92 14.04 -0.27
N ILE A 80 4.18 14.84 0.50
CA ILE A 80 4.14 16.31 0.35
C ILE A 80 5.42 16.97 0.90
N THR A 81 6.12 16.30 1.81
CA THR A 81 7.26 16.86 2.55
C THR A 81 8.62 16.61 1.84
N ILE A 82 8.63 15.82 0.76
CA ILE A 82 9.84 15.45 -0.02
C ILE A 82 9.86 16.21 -1.34
#